data_AF-A0A965M6Z2-F1
#
_entry.id   AF-A0A965M6Z2-F1
#
_cell.length_a   1.000
_cell.length_b   1.000
_cell.length_c   1.000
_cell.angle_alpha   90.00
_cell.angle_beta   90.00
_cell.angle_gamma   90.00
#
_symmetry.space_group_name_H-M   'P 1'
#
loop_
_entity.id
_entity.type
_entity.pdbx_description
1 polymer ?
#
loop_
_entity_poly.entity_id
_entity_poly.type
_entity_poly.pdbx_seq_one_letter_code
_entity_poly.pdbx_strand_id
1 'polypeptide(L)'
;MKPTYNPSKRTRKRQFGFRARMKTKGGRALIARRRAARILRRRPEFLAIRREGGTQSGTQLKLNWRKEPRKSRRMAIVVPKACGNAVVRNRIKRWVREGWRNLQADLAPGSDSVWIARPSAGKAGSEILRLEMIRLYQRAGLWMEAA
;
A
#
# COMPACT_ATOMS: atom_id res chain seq x y z
N MET A 1 0.09 -40.44 6.76
CA MET A 1 -0.21 -40.37 5.31
C MET A 1 0.42 -39.10 4.73
N LYS A 2 1.19 -39.18 3.63
CA LYS A 2 1.77 -37.97 2.98
C LYS A 2 0.76 -37.36 1.98
N PRO A 3 0.79 -36.04 1.73
CA PRO A 3 -0.07 -35.41 0.74
C PRO A 3 0.25 -35.89 -0.69
N THR A 4 -0.78 -36.12 -1.51
CA THR A 4 -0.67 -36.52 -2.93
C THR A 4 0.07 -35.49 -3.79
N TYR A 5 0.08 -34.22 -3.37
CA TYR A 5 0.81 -33.16 -4.03
C TYR A 5 1.84 -32.55 -3.09
N ASN A 6 3.12 -32.74 -3.43
CA ASN A 6 4.25 -32.23 -2.64
C ASN A 6 5.13 -31.31 -3.50
N PRO A 7 4.66 -30.09 -3.83
CA PRO A 7 5.31 -29.24 -4.80
C PRO A 7 6.66 -28.75 -4.31
N SER A 8 7.69 -28.99 -5.13
CA SER A 8 9.00 -28.35 -4.92
C SER A 8 8.86 -26.83 -4.95
N LYS A 9 9.21 -26.18 -3.82
CA LYS A 9 9.28 -24.71 -3.73
C LYS A 9 10.18 -24.12 -4.82
N ARG A 10 11.26 -24.83 -5.18
CA ARG A 10 12.19 -24.43 -6.25
C ARG A 10 11.51 -24.47 -7.61
N THR A 11 10.82 -25.56 -7.93
CA THR A 11 10.10 -25.73 -9.21
C THR A 11 8.99 -24.69 -9.34
N ARG A 12 8.16 -24.51 -8.29
CA ARG A 12 7.10 -23.51 -8.27
C ARG A 12 7.64 -22.09 -8.51
N LYS A 13 8.76 -21.71 -7.87
CA LYS A 13 9.40 -20.40 -8.06
C LYS A 13 9.94 -20.22 -9.49
N ARG A 14 10.46 -21.29 -10.10
CA ARG A 14 10.97 -21.27 -11.49
C ARG A 14 9.85 -21.19 -12.53
N GLN A 15 8.72 -21.87 -12.30
CA GLN A 15 7.61 -21.93 -13.25
C GLN A 15 6.67 -20.72 -13.12
N PHE A 16 6.28 -20.37 -11.89
CA PHE A 16 5.23 -19.36 -11.64
C PHE A 16 5.73 -18.07 -10.98
N GLY A 17 7.01 -18.04 -10.58
CA GLY A 17 7.58 -16.93 -9.82
C GLY A 17 7.80 -15.67 -10.64
N PHE A 18 8.21 -14.61 -9.94
CA PHE A 18 8.40 -13.28 -10.53
C PHE A 18 9.35 -13.28 -11.75
N ARG A 19 10.52 -13.93 -11.63
CA ARG A 19 11.50 -14.00 -12.74
C ARG A 19 10.94 -14.70 -13.97
N ALA A 20 10.16 -15.77 -13.78
CA ALA A 20 9.52 -16.50 -14.87
C ALA A 20 8.56 -15.59 -15.66
N ARG A 21 7.71 -14.85 -14.95
CA ARG A 21 6.77 -13.91 -15.56
C ARG A 21 7.45 -12.72 -16.24
N MET A 22 8.61 -12.30 -15.75
CA MET A 22 9.35 -11.18 -16.36
C MET A 22 10.01 -11.55 -17.71
N LYS A 23 10.20 -12.84 -18.01
CA LYS A 23 10.80 -13.28 -19.27
C LYS A 23 9.90 -13.01 -20.49
N THR A 24 8.58 -13.11 -20.34
CA THR A 24 7.63 -12.96 -21.46
C THR A 24 7.00 -11.56 -21.50
N LYS A 25 6.53 -11.12 -22.67
CA LYS A 25 5.77 -9.86 -22.82
C LYS A 25 4.46 -9.89 -22.02
N GLY A 26 3.69 -10.98 -22.15
CA GLY A 26 2.43 -11.15 -21.44
C GLY A 26 2.57 -11.21 -19.91
N GLY A 27 3.61 -11.88 -19.40
CA GLY A 27 3.87 -11.93 -17.96
C GLY A 27 4.28 -10.55 -17.39
N ARG A 28 5.09 -9.78 -18.12
CA ARG A 28 5.41 -8.38 -17.77
C ARG A 28 4.14 -7.51 -17.74
N ALA A 29 3.29 -7.59 -18.76
CA ALA A 29 2.04 -6.83 -18.85
C ALA A 29 1.09 -7.17 -17.69
N LEU A 30 0.96 -8.45 -17.33
CA LEU A 30 0.14 -8.90 -16.21
C LEU A 30 0.63 -8.32 -14.86
N ILE A 31 1.95 -8.31 -14.62
CA ILE A 31 2.53 -7.73 -13.40
C ILE A 31 2.33 -6.20 -13.38
N ALA A 32 2.50 -5.54 -14.52
CA ALA A 32 2.25 -4.10 -14.64
C ALA A 32 0.79 -3.76 -14.31
N ARG A 33 -0.18 -4.49 -14.89
CA ARG A 33 -1.61 -4.33 -14.60
C ARG A 33 -1.93 -4.53 -13.12
N ARG A 34 -1.44 -5.61 -12.51
CA ARG A 34 -1.65 -5.89 -11.08
C ARG A 34 -1.09 -4.79 -10.17
N ARG A 35 0.04 -4.20 -10.55
CA ARG A 35 0.64 -3.07 -9.81
C ARG A 35 -0.16 -1.80 -10.01
N ALA A 36 -0.56 -1.47 -11.24
CA ALA A 36 -1.34 -0.27 -11.54
C ALA A 36 -2.69 -0.25 -10.80
N ALA A 37 -3.32 -1.42 -10.60
CA ALA A 37 -4.57 -1.56 -9.86
C ALA A 37 -4.45 -1.30 -8.34
N ARG A 38 -3.24 -1.20 -7.77
CA ARG A 38 -3.05 -1.09 -6.32
C ARG A 38 -2.02 -0.05 -5.89
N ILE A 39 -1.10 0.34 -6.76
CA ILE A 39 0.07 1.17 -6.41
C ILE A 39 0.11 2.41 -7.29
N LEU A 40 0.10 3.58 -6.65
CA LEU A 40 0.38 4.87 -7.28
C LEU A 40 1.89 5.02 -7.50
N ARG A 41 2.28 5.47 -8.70
CA ARG A 41 3.70 5.52 -9.09
C ARG A 41 4.06 6.73 -9.94
N ARG A 42 3.13 7.24 -10.74
CA ARG A 42 3.44 8.25 -11.75
C ARG A 42 3.31 9.63 -11.14
N ARG A 43 4.26 10.52 -11.44
CA ARG A 43 4.24 11.92 -10.97
C ARG A 43 2.90 12.64 -11.17
N PRO A 44 2.21 12.52 -12.32
CA PRO A 44 0.88 13.13 -12.49
C PRO A 44 -0.15 12.66 -11.46
N GLU A 45 -0.09 11.40 -11.00
CA GLU A 45 -1.01 10.87 -9.98
C GLU A 45 -0.78 11.58 -8.63
N PHE A 46 0.47 11.79 -8.24
CA PHE A 46 0.80 12.53 -7.01
C PHE A 46 0.43 14.01 -7.11
N LEU A 47 0.63 14.63 -8.29
CA LEU A 47 0.24 16.02 -8.51
C LEU A 47 -1.28 16.19 -8.43
N ALA A 48 -2.04 15.27 -9.00
CA ALA A 48 -3.50 15.33 -8.95
C ALA A 48 -4.02 15.18 -7.51
N ILE A 49 -3.46 14.27 -6.71
CA ILE A 49 -3.78 14.16 -5.27
C ILE A 49 -3.43 15.46 -4.53
N ARG A 50 -2.33 16.13 -4.88
CA ARG A 50 -1.96 17.40 -4.24
C ARG A 50 -2.89 18.56 -4.62
N ARG A 51 -3.43 18.56 -5.84
CA ARG A 51 -4.30 19.63 -6.36
C ARG A 51 -5.76 19.48 -5.94
N GLU A 52 -6.28 18.25 -6.02
CA GLU A 52 -7.72 17.95 -5.88
C GLU A 52 -8.04 17.20 -4.58
N GLY A 53 -7.01 16.77 -3.85
CA GLY A 53 -7.14 15.91 -2.70
C GLY A 53 -7.11 16.65 -1.36
N GLY A 54 -7.47 15.92 -0.31
CA GLY A 54 -7.33 16.36 1.07
C GLY A 54 -6.04 15.87 1.73
N THR A 55 -5.75 16.44 2.89
CA THR A 55 -4.62 16.04 3.73
C THR A 55 -5.07 15.84 5.17
N GLN A 56 -4.59 14.78 5.81
CA GLN A 56 -4.73 14.56 7.25
C GLN A 56 -3.34 14.28 7.83
N SER A 57 -3.02 14.92 8.94
CA SER A 57 -1.74 14.75 9.62
C SER A 57 -1.94 14.05 10.96
N GLY A 58 -1.08 13.07 11.23
CA GLY A 58 -0.96 12.45 12.54
C GLY A 58 0.49 12.49 13.04
N THR A 59 0.73 11.83 14.16
CA THR A 59 2.01 11.78 14.84
C THR A 59 3.07 11.04 14.03
N GLN A 60 2.76 9.86 13.51
CA GLN A 60 3.70 9.00 12.76
C GLN A 60 3.48 9.04 11.27
N LEU A 61 2.26 9.33 10.82
CA LEU A 61 1.88 9.29 9.43
C LEU A 61 1.19 10.59 9.01
N LYS A 62 1.43 10.99 7.77
CA LYS A 62 0.61 11.97 7.06
C LYS A 62 -0.07 11.25 5.89
N LEU A 63 -1.36 11.50 5.74
CA LEU A 63 -2.19 11.00 4.65
C LEU A 63 -2.49 12.15 3.69
N ASN A 64 -2.07 12.02 2.43
CA ASN A 64 -2.68 12.78 1.35
C ASN A 64 -3.62 11.85 0.59
N TRP A 65 -4.80 12.32 0.24
CA TRP A 65 -5.82 11.44 -0.34
C TRP A 65 -6.67 12.16 -1.38
N ARG A 66 -7.23 11.40 -2.31
CA ARG A 66 -8.24 11.88 -3.25
C ARG A 66 -9.29 10.79 -3.43
N LYS A 67 -10.57 11.15 -3.34
CA LYS A 67 -11.67 10.21 -3.62
C LYS A 67 -11.64 9.84 -5.11
N GLU A 68 -11.80 8.56 -5.40
CA GLU A 68 -11.99 8.11 -6.77
C GLU A 68 -12.94 6.91 -6.85
N PRO A 69 -14.26 7.12 -6.64
CA PRO A 69 -15.23 6.05 -6.47
C PRO A 69 -15.32 5.09 -7.65
N ARG A 70 -14.98 5.54 -8.86
CA ARG A 70 -15.05 4.73 -10.09
C ARG A 70 -13.80 3.87 -10.32
N LYS A 71 -12.81 3.94 -9.44
CA LYS A 71 -11.54 3.22 -9.58
C LYS A 71 -11.25 2.32 -8.39
N SER A 72 -10.36 1.36 -8.62
CA SER A 72 -9.76 0.55 -7.55
C SER A 72 -9.06 1.43 -6.51
N ARG A 73 -9.06 1.00 -5.25
CA ARG A 73 -8.26 1.64 -4.20
C ARG A 73 -6.76 1.47 -4.50
N ARG A 74 -6.01 2.57 -4.51
CA ARG A 74 -4.57 2.57 -4.77
C ARG A 74 -3.83 3.31 -3.68
N MET A 75 -2.62 2.87 -3.38
CA MET A 75 -1.77 3.53 -2.41
C MET A 75 -0.36 3.84 -2.92
N ALA A 76 0.27 4.86 -2.37
CA ALA A 76 1.72 5.03 -2.34
C ALA A 76 2.21 5.16 -0.91
N ILE A 77 3.48 4.80 -0.69
CA ILE A 77 4.16 4.99 0.59
C ILE A 77 5.45 5.76 0.34
N VAL A 78 5.57 6.91 0.99
CA VAL A 78 6.76 7.74 0.99
C VAL A 78 7.40 7.61 2.36
N VAL A 79 8.66 7.18 2.39
CA VAL A 79 9.45 7.09 3.62
C VAL A 79 10.74 7.89 3.43
N PRO A 80 10.82 9.13 3.99
CA PRO A 80 12.00 9.97 3.91
C PRO A 80 13.26 9.33 4.49
N LYS A 81 14.44 9.81 4.10
CA LYS A 81 15.73 9.37 4.68
C LYS A 81 15.80 9.63 6.20
N ALA A 82 15.13 10.68 6.68
CA ALA A 82 15.05 11.04 8.09
C ALA A 82 14.39 9.97 9.00
N CYS A 83 13.64 9.01 8.44
CA CYS A 83 13.10 7.90 9.21
C CYS A 83 14.14 6.84 9.61
N GLY A 84 15.37 6.93 9.08
CA GLY A 84 16.47 6.03 9.41
C GLY A 84 16.98 5.20 8.23
N ASN A 85 17.73 4.15 8.56
CA ASN A 85 18.41 3.30 7.58
C ASN A 85 17.44 2.48 6.70
N ALA A 86 17.99 1.76 5.72
CA ALA A 86 17.19 0.97 4.79
C ALA A 86 16.30 -0.08 5.49
N VAL A 87 16.78 -0.69 6.57
CA VAL A 87 16.04 -1.71 7.32
C VAL A 87 14.82 -1.10 7.99
N VAL A 88 15.00 0.03 8.69
CA VAL A 88 13.90 0.76 9.36
C VAL A 88 12.87 1.23 8.32
N ARG A 89 13.31 1.85 7.22
CA ARG A 89 12.40 2.31 6.16
C ARG A 89 11.62 1.16 5.52
N ASN A 90 12.26 0.01 5.29
CA ASN A 90 11.60 -1.17 4.74
C ASN A 90 10.65 -1.83 5.73
N ARG A 91 10.89 -1.68 7.04
CA ARG A 91 9.98 -2.12 8.10
C ARG A 91 8.73 -1.25 8.13
N ILE A 92 8.87 0.07 8.12
CA ILE A 92 7.75 1.03 8.02
C ILE A 92 6.89 0.73 6.78
N LYS A 93 7.52 0.58 5.60
CA LYS A 93 6.78 0.23 4.36
C LYS A 93 6.04 -1.10 4.47
N ARG A 94 6.55 -2.07 5.24
CA ARG A 94 5.87 -3.36 5.46
C ARG A 94 4.64 -3.17 6.33
N TRP A 95 4.78 -2.52 7.48
CA TRP A 95 3.68 -2.23 8.40
C TRP A 95 2.55 -1.45 7.74
N VAL A 96 2.87 -0.37 7.03
CA VAL A 96 1.85 0.45 6.33
C VAL A 96 1.15 -0.34 5.21
N ARG A 97 1.87 -1.21 4.46
CA ARG A 97 1.24 -2.07 3.44
C ARG A 97 0.33 -3.12 4.06
N GLU A 98 0.72 -3.66 5.21
CA GLU A 98 -0.05 -4.66 5.92
C GLU A 98 -1.32 -4.05 6.50
N GLY A 99 -1.20 -2.93 7.21
CA GLY A 99 -2.35 -2.15 7.67
C GLY A 99 -3.29 -1.81 6.53
N TRP A 100 -2.79 -1.24 5.43
CA TRP A 100 -3.62 -0.93 4.27
C TRP A 100 -4.33 -2.16 3.69
N ARG A 101 -3.66 -3.32 3.61
CA ARG A 101 -4.27 -4.55 3.11
C ARG A 101 -5.43 -5.02 3.99
N ASN A 102 -5.27 -4.94 5.31
CA ASN A 102 -6.26 -5.41 6.26
C ASN A 102 -7.48 -4.48 6.33
N LEU A 103 -7.29 -3.19 6.09
CA LEU A 103 -8.35 -2.17 6.13
C LEU A 103 -9.20 -2.10 4.84
N GLN A 104 -8.91 -2.91 3.81
CA GLN A 104 -9.59 -2.76 2.51
C GLN A 104 -11.11 -2.95 2.57
N ALA A 105 -11.59 -3.78 3.51
CA ALA A 105 -13.01 -4.05 3.69
C ALA A 105 -13.75 -2.86 4.31
N ASP A 106 -13.09 -2.09 5.17
CA ASP A 106 -13.70 -1.02 5.97
C ASP A 106 -13.71 0.35 5.27
N LEU A 107 -12.97 0.48 4.17
CA LEU A 107 -12.82 1.75 3.46
C LEU A 107 -13.97 1.97 2.47
N ALA A 108 -14.42 3.22 2.34
CA ALA A 108 -15.36 3.63 1.32
C ALA A 108 -14.86 3.24 -0.10
N PRO A 109 -15.76 3.02 -1.07
CA PRO A 109 -15.38 2.69 -2.44
C PRO A 109 -14.42 3.72 -3.03
N GLY A 110 -13.32 3.23 -3.59
CA GLY A 110 -12.44 3.99 -4.47
C GLY A 110 -11.74 5.22 -3.85
N SER A 111 -10.44 5.09 -3.59
CA SER A 111 -9.60 6.23 -3.21
C SER A 111 -8.14 6.01 -3.61
N ASP A 112 -7.48 7.13 -3.93
CA ASP A 112 -6.03 7.21 -4.06
C ASP A 112 -5.47 7.74 -2.74
N SER A 113 -4.61 6.98 -2.06
CA SER A 113 -3.98 7.38 -0.79
C SER A 113 -2.45 7.42 -0.87
N VAL A 114 -1.84 8.46 -0.32
CA VAL A 114 -0.38 8.58 -0.19
C VAL A 114 -0.04 8.69 1.28
N TRP A 115 0.62 7.65 1.78
CA TRP A 115 1.08 7.56 3.16
C TRP A 115 2.51 8.05 3.27
N ILE A 116 2.72 9.15 3.98
CA ILE A 116 4.04 9.76 4.21
C ILE A 116 4.45 9.47 5.64
N ALA A 117 5.52 8.71 5.82
CA ALA A 117 6.06 8.42 7.14
C ALA A 117 6.82 9.62 7.72
N ARG A 118 6.63 9.88 9.02
CA ARG A 118 7.40 10.86 9.80
C ARG A 118 8.55 10.14 10.52
N PRO A 119 9.62 10.85 10.95
CA PRO A 119 10.78 10.21 11.57
C PRO A 119 10.45 9.29 12.76
N SER A 120 9.44 9.66 13.53
CA SER A 120 8.95 8.93 14.70
C SER A 120 8.27 7.59 14.36
N ALA A 121 7.87 7.35 13.11
CA ALA A 121 7.25 6.09 12.67
C ALA A 121 8.14 4.84 12.84
N GLY A 122 9.46 5.01 12.81
CA GLY A 122 10.40 3.91 12.96
C GLY A 122 10.36 3.25 14.34
N LYS A 123 9.96 3.99 15.38
CA LYS A 123 9.92 3.55 16.78
C LYS A 123 8.50 3.16 17.25
N ALA A 124 7.47 3.49 16.47
CA ALA A 124 6.08 3.31 16.86
C ALA A 124 5.59 1.85 16.85
N GLY A 125 6.13 1.01 15.95
CA GLY A 125 5.63 -0.35 15.76
C GLY A 125 4.41 -0.43 14.82
N SER A 126 4.04 -1.65 14.43
CA SER A 126 2.98 -1.90 13.44
C SER A 126 1.60 -1.49 13.92
N GLU A 127 1.27 -1.78 15.19
CA GLU A 127 -0.07 -1.57 15.71
C GLU A 127 -0.40 -0.09 15.86
N ILE A 128 0.55 0.71 16.36
CA ILE A 128 0.38 2.17 16.45
C ILE A 128 0.15 2.77 15.06
N LEU A 129 0.92 2.34 14.05
CA LEU A 129 0.71 2.81 12.68
C LEU A 129 -0.66 2.39 12.15
N ARG A 130 -1.13 1.17 12.45
CA ARG A 130 -2.46 0.68 12.02
C ARG A 130 -3.59 1.52 12.62
N LEU A 131 -3.54 1.78 13.94
CA LEU A 131 -4.53 2.59 14.64
C LEU A 131 -4.54 4.04 14.13
N GLU A 132 -3.37 4.60 13.87
CA GLU A 132 -3.27 5.94 13.28
C GLU A 132 -3.81 5.98 11.85
N MET A 133 -3.57 4.94 11.04
CA MET A 133 -4.15 4.84 9.70
C MET A 133 -5.68 4.83 9.75
N ILE A 134 -6.29 4.07 10.67
CA ILE A 134 -7.75 4.05 10.87
C ILE A 134 -8.25 5.47 11.19
N ARG A 135 -7.64 6.11 12.20
CA ARG A 135 -8.02 7.46 12.62
C ARG A 135 -7.93 8.48 11.49
N LEU A 136 -6.86 8.43 10.68
CA LEU A 136 -6.66 9.35 9.57
C LEU A 136 -7.63 9.08 8.41
N TYR A 137 -8.01 7.82 8.17
CA TYR A 137 -9.04 7.48 7.19
C TYR A 137 -10.44 7.94 7.62
N GLN A 138 -10.79 7.76 8.89
CA GLN A 138 -12.06 8.25 9.45
C GLN A 138 -12.14 9.77 9.35
N ARG A 139 -11.11 10.50 9.79
CA ARG A 139 -11.04 11.97 9.66
C ARG A 139 -11.07 12.46 8.21
N ALA A 140 -10.65 11.64 7.27
CA ALA A 140 -10.70 11.95 5.85
C ALA A 140 -12.08 11.68 5.21
N GLY A 141 -13.05 11.12 5.94
CA GLY A 141 -14.33 10.69 5.38
C GLY A 141 -14.16 9.62 4.30
N LEU A 142 -13.18 8.73 4.51
CA LEU A 142 -12.85 7.60 3.63
C LEU A 142 -13.16 6.25 4.27
N TRP A 143 -13.69 6.27 5.49
CA TRP A 143 -14.22 5.10 6.16
C TRP A 143 -15.66 4.85 5.67
N MET A 144 -16.09 3.60 5.57
CA MET A 144 -17.51 3.33 5.33
C MET A 144 -18.30 3.83 6.53
N GLU A 145 -19.33 4.63 6.29
CA GLU A 145 -20.33 4.91 7.32
C GLU A 145 -21.03 3.59 7.64
N ALA A 146 -21.20 3.27 8.92
CA ALA A 146 -22.05 2.16 9.31
C ALA A 146 -23.47 2.52 8.83
N ALA A 147 -24.03 1.66 7.97
CA ALA A 147 -25.42 1.77 7.55
C ALA A 147 -26.37 1.61 8.74
#